data_AF-A0A939XK89-F1
#
_entry.id   AF-A0A939XK89-F1
#
_cell.length_a   1.000
_cell.length_b   1.000
_cell.length_c   1.000
_cell.angle_alpha   90.00
_cell.angle_beta   90.00
_cell.angle_gamma   90.00
#
_symmetry.space_group_name_H-M   'P 1'
#
loop_
_entity.id
_entity.type
_entity.pdbx_description
1 polymer ?
#
loop_
_entity_poly.entity_id
_entity_poly.type
_entity_poly.pdbx_seq_one_letter_code
_entity_poly.pdbx_strand_id
1 'polypeptide(L)'
;MNCTEKYIKLFGSEPEHTSFCPYRISPLGAHVDHQGGHINGLAIDMGIHFAYSAVPDGSFELASVNFDGTIRFTREEIGERAHGDWADHCRGAVRMLAEKYPINVGIRGVIEGSFPIGGLSSSASVIIVFMKALAGLNDVTLGDWELIELAKAAENRYVGVSCGKLDQCCEVLSKKDNILFLDCSNDSYELIPKAAGMAGFDIAVFFSGLERSLAGSAYNLRLDECRAAAYSLLEFAGIERKSIAETTLRSVPRDAFDTFESRLPEVFARRARHFFNEDERAVLGAEAWRRGDIEEYGRLIFESGKSCIELYECGCPELITLYRIMADTPGIYGGCFSGAGFKGSCMALVRHDSIDSVTATVKEKYLKAFPALENKFTYAVCRSADGV
;
A
#
# COMPACT_ATOMS: atom_id res chain seq x y z
N MET A 1 24.76 1.12 -0.92
CA MET A 1 23.44 1.68 -1.29
C MET A 1 23.69 3.00 -1.99
N ASN A 2 22.96 3.31 -3.07
CA ASN A 2 23.25 4.54 -3.83
C ASN A 2 22.94 5.78 -3.00
N CYS A 3 22.02 5.70 -2.03
CA CYS A 3 21.74 6.80 -1.09
C CYS A 3 22.98 7.19 -0.26
N THR A 4 23.72 6.23 0.29
CA THR A 4 24.97 6.50 1.06
C THR A 4 26.04 7.12 0.16
N GLU A 5 26.23 6.59 -1.05
CA GLU A 5 27.22 7.14 -1.98
C GLU A 5 26.87 8.56 -2.41
N LYS A 6 25.58 8.82 -2.69
CA LYS A 6 25.08 10.17 -3.02
C LYS A 6 25.17 11.09 -1.81
N TYR A 7 24.94 10.60 -0.59
CA TYR A 7 25.10 11.35 0.66
C TYR A 7 26.55 11.85 0.80
N ILE A 8 27.54 10.96 0.69
CA ILE A 8 28.97 11.31 0.77
C ILE A 8 29.34 12.35 -0.29
N LYS A 9 28.87 12.17 -1.53
CA LYS A 9 29.12 13.12 -2.63
C LYS A 9 28.52 14.51 -2.37
N LEU A 10 27.33 14.58 -1.79
CA LEU A 10 26.64 15.85 -1.54
C LEU A 10 27.15 16.56 -0.29
N PHE A 11 27.50 15.81 0.75
CA PHE A 11 27.72 16.36 2.09
C PHE A 11 29.16 16.24 2.60
N GLY A 12 30.02 15.49 1.90
CA GLY A 12 31.44 15.38 2.19
C GLY A 12 31.78 14.53 3.42
N SER A 13 30.80 13.82 3.99
CA SER A 13 30.97 12.95 5.16
C SER A 13 30.09 11.71 5.04
N GLU A 14 30.39 10.69 5.84
CA GLU A 14 29.47 9.56 6.04
C GLU A 14 28.17 10.03 6.74
N PRO A 15 27.03 9.39 6.45
CA PRO A 15 25.81 9.59 7.23
C PRO A 15 25.97 9.01 8.63
N GLU A 16 25.35 9.63 9.64
CA GLU A 16 25.37 9.14 11.02
C GLU A 16 24.49 7.90 11.18
N HIS A 17 23.42 7.82 10.39
CA HIS A 17 22.40 6.79 10.48
C HIS A 17 21.91 6.34 9.11
N THR A 18 21.38 5.11 9.08
CA THR A 18 20.60 4.60 7.96
C THR A 18 19.33 3.95 8.48
N SER A 19 18.22 4.13 7.77
CA SER A 19 16.97 3.44 8.03
C SER A 19 16.39 2.83 6.76
N PHE A 20 15.51 1.84 6.96
CA PHE A 20 14.81 1.13 5.90
C PHE A 20 13.34 1.02 6.26
N CYS A 21 12.47 1.18 5.26
CA CYS A 21 11.06 0.82 5.37
C CYS A 21 10.68 -0.06 4.17
N PRO A 22 10.18 -1.29 4.40
CA PRO A 22 9.80 -2.16 3.30
C PRO A 22 8.60 -1.58 2.56
N TYR A 23 8.47 -1.95 1.29
CA TYR A 23 7.21 -1.89 0.57
C TYR A 23 6.31 -3.03 1.03
N ARG A 24 5.04 -2.95 0.62
CA ARG A 24 4.05 -3.99 0.89
C ARG A 24 3.35 -4.47 -0.37
N ILE A 25 2.85 -5.68 -0.31
CA ILE A 25 1.79 -6.20 -1.16
C ILE A 25 0.56 -6.55 -0.30
N SER A 26 -0.62 -6.48 -0.89
CA SER A 26 -1.85 -6.94 -0.25
C SER A 26 -2.59 -7.86 -1.21
N PRO A 27 -2.44 -9.19 -1.04
CA PRO A 27 -3.00 -10.14 -2.00
C PRO A 27 -4.54 -10.22 -1.95
N LEU A 28 -5.14 -9.94 -0.79
CA LEU A 28 -6.58 -9.95 -0.55
C LEU A 28 -6.96 -8.82 0.42
N GLY A 29 -8.21 -8.36 0.34
CA GLY A 29 -8.67 -7.20 1.11
C GLY A 29 -8.47 -5.87 0.35
N ALA A 30 -8.53 -5.90 -0.98
CA ALA A 30 -8.41 -4.70 -1.78
C ALA A 30 -9.59 -3.74 -1.50
N HIS A 31 -9.31 -2.47 -1.22
CA HIS A 31 -10.34 -1.42 -1.06
C HIS A 31 -11.42 -1.67 0.01
N VAL A 32 -11.13 -2.49 1.02
CA VAL A 32 -12.04 -2.71 2.16
C VAL A 32 -11.54 -2.08 3.46
N ASP A 33 -10.25 -1.71 3.53
CA ASP A 33 -9.60 -1.15 4.72
C ASP A 33 -10.25 0.17 5.18
N HIS A 34 -10.50 1.08 4.25
CA HIS A 34 -11.20 2.34 4.49
C HIS A 34 -12.71 2.16 4.75
N GLN A 35 -13.22 0.93 4.71
CA GLN A 35 -14.58 0.56 5.12
C GLN A 35 -14.61 -0.29 6.39
N GLY A 36 -13.46 -0.62 6.97
CA GLY A 36 -13.35 -1.45 8.17
C GLY A 36 -13.42 -2.95 7.90
N GLY A 37 -13.14 -3.41 6.68
CA GLY A 37 -13.07 -4.83 6.35
C GLY A 37 -11.76 -5.48 6.80
N HIS A 38 -11.63 -6.77 6.51
CA HIS A 38 -10.43 -7.55 6.74
C HIS A 38 -9.46 -7.44 5.58
N ILE A 39 -8.17 -7.42 5.91
CA ILE A 39 -7.09 -7.36 4.92
C ILE A 39 -6.08 -8.45 5.13
N ASN A 40 -5.41 -8.82 4.03
CA ASN A 40 -4.22 -9.65 4.02
C ASN A 40 -3.02 -8.85 3.49
N GLY A 41 -1.88 -8.97 4.14
CA GLY A 41 -0.70 -8.14 3.85
C GLY A 41 0.63 -8.87 4.04
N LEU A 42 1.62 -8.45 3.26
CA LEU A 42 3.03 -8.86 3.41
C LEU A 42 3.91 -7.65 3.14
N ALA A 43 4.89 -7.40 4.01
CA ALA A 43 6.06 -6.62 3.66
C ALA A 43 6.96 -7.42 2.72
N ILE A 44 7.65 -6.74 1.80
CA ILE A 44 8.60 -7.35 0.87
C ILE A 44 10.01 -6.78 1.08
N ASP A 45 11.03 -7.52 0.68
CA ASP A 45 12.46 -7.17 0.82
C ASP A 45 12.95 -6.07 -0.13
N MET A 46 12.01 -5.34 -0.73
CA MET A 46 12.21 -4.08 -1.43
C MET A 46 11.58 -2.97 -0.59
N GLY A 47 12.15 -1.77 -0.63
CA GLY A 47 11.58 -0.65 0.09
C GLY A 47 12.28 0.67 -0.16
N ILE A 48 12.18 1.53 0.85
CA ILE A 48 12.81 2.84 0.93
C ILE A 48 14.02 2.76 1.85
N HIS A 49 15.17 3.17 1.35
CA HIS A 49 16.39 3.36 2.12
C HIS A 49 16.59 4.85 2.37
N PHE A 50 17.03 5.20 3.58
CA PHE A 50 17.31 6.59 3.93
C PHE A 50 18.64 6.67 4.69
N ALA A 51 19.57 7.46 4.15
CA ALA A 51 20.87 7.76 4.77
C ALA A 51 20.85 9.20 5.28
N TYR A 52 21.11 9.44 6.56
CA TYR A 52 20.86 10.74 7.17
C TYR A 52 21.74 11.05 8.39
N SER A 53 21.80 12.34 8.74
CA SER A 53 22.44 12.87 9.95
C SER A 53 21.57 13.94 10.61
N ALA A 54 21.80 14.14 11.90
CA ALA A 54 21.18 15.19 12.69
C ALA A 54 21.56 16.58 12.18
N VAL A 55 20.62 17.52 12.21
CA VAL A 55 20.90 18.94 12.01
C VAL A 55 20.41 19.72 13.24
N PRO A 56 21.32 20.14 14.14
CA PRO A 56 20.95 20.70 15.45
C PRO A 56 20.13 21.99 15.42
N ASP A 57 20.15 22.73 14.31
CA ASP A 57 19.39 23.98 14.16
C ASP A 57 17.93 23.77 13.71
N GLY A 58 17.50 22.51 13.53
CA GLY A 58 16.14 22.17 13.14
C GLY A 58 15.87 22.26 11.62
N SER A 59 16.88 22.58 10.81
CA SER A 59 16.73 22.68 9.36
C SER A 59 16.78 21.32 8.66
N PHE A 60 16.19 21.28 7.47
CA PHE A 60 16.10 20.10 6.62
C PHE A 60 16.83 20.32 5.31
N GLU A 61 17.62 19.33 4.89
CA GLU A 61 18.28 19.28 3.60
C GLU A 61 18.18 17.87 3.01
N LEU A 62 17.22 17.67 2.11
CA LEU A 62 16.87 16.36 1.58
C LEU A 62 17.16 16.24 0.09
N ALA A 63 17.78 15.14 -0.31
CA ALA A 63 17.92 14.76 -1.71
C ALA A 63 17.34 13.36 -1.95
N SER A 64 17.00 13.06 -3.20
CA SER A 64 16.56 11.73 -3.61
C SER A 64 17.53 11.14 -4.62
N VAL A 65 17.75 9.83 -4.61
CA VAL A 65 18.43 9.13 -5.72
C VAL A 65 17.54 9.13 -6.96
N ASN A 66 16.22 9.00 -6.78
CA ASN A 66 15.24 8.84 -7.86
C ASN A 66 14.78 10.17 -8.48
N PHE A 67 14.96 11.29 -7.78
CA PHE A 67 14.58 12.62 -8.25
C PHE A 67 15.75 13.60 -8.21
N ASP A 68 15.79 14.50 -9.20
CA ASP A 68 16.77 15.56 -9.26
C ASP A 68 16.48 16.68 -8.26
N GLY A 69 17.55 17.34 -7.83
CA GLY A 69 17.51 18.48 -6.92
C GLY A 69 17.66 18.14 -5.44
N THR A 70 17.78 19.20 -4.65
CA THR A 70 17.84 19.17 -3.19
C THR A 70 16.78 20.11 -2.65
N ILE A 71 15.97 19.63 -1.72
CA ILE A 71 14.93 20.40 -1.06
C ILE A 71 15.47 20.82 0.31
N ARG A 72 15.32 22.10 0.62
CA ARG A 72 15.67 22.67 1.92
C ARG A 72 14.46 23.37 2.51
N PHE A 73 14.24 23.18 3.81
CA PHE A 73 13.20 23.88 4.54
C PHE A 73 13.51 23.93 6.04
N THR A 74 12.86 24.82 6.77
CA THR A 74 12.78 24.79 8.24
C THR A 74 11.37 24.41 8.69
N ARG A 75 11.22 24.13 9.99
CA ARG A 75 9.92 23.80 10.58
C ARG A 75 8.90 24.93 10.39
N GLU A 76 9.34 26.19 10.46
CA GLU A 76 8.48 27.38 10.34
C GLU A 76 7.92 27.55 8.93
N GLU A 77 8.59 26.98 7.92
CA GLU A 77 8.14 27.00 6.53
C GLU A 77 7.09 25.93 6.21
N ILE A 78 6.82 25.02 7.15
CA ILE A 78 5.77 24.00 7.00
C ILE A 78 4.40 24.64 7.23
N GLY A 79 3.79 25.09 6.13
CA GLY A 79 2.45 25.69 6.14
C GLY A 79 1.31 24.70 6.36
N GLU A 80 0.08 25.18 6.18
CA GLU A 80 -1.14 24.35 6.24
C GLU A 80 -1.36 23.48 5.00
N ARG A 81 -0.73 23.83 3.88
CA ARG A 81 -0.90 23.14 2.60
C ARG A 81 0.42 22.53 2.16
N ALA A 82 0.32 21.37 1.53
CA ALA A 82 1.42 20.71 0.83
C ALA A 82 1.97 21.60 -0.29
N HIS A 83 3.27 21.49 -0.56
CA HIS A 83 3.98 22.26 -1.58
C HIS A 83 3.84 21.65 -2.99
N GLY A 84 3.36 20.41 -3.08
CA GLY A 84 3.20 19.64 -4.32
C GLY A 84 4.47 18.92 -4.76
N ASP A 85 5.44 18.76 -3.86
CA ASP A 85 6.71 18.06 -4.12
C ASP A 85 6.85 16.80 -3.27
N TRP A 86 7.84 15.95 -3.57
CA TRP A 86 8.00 14.67 -2.88
C TRP A 86 8.38 14.82 -1.40
N ALA A 87 8.94 15.96 -0.97
CA ALA A 87 9.29 16.20 0.42
C ALA A 87 8.06 16.52 1.29
N ASP A 88 6.87 16.65 0.70
CA ASP A 88 5.63 16.78 1.49
C ASP A 88 5.39 15.58 2.41
N HIS A 89 5.91 14.39 2.08
CA HIS A 89 5.88 13.25 2.98
C HIS A 89 6.72 13.50 4.25
N CYS A 90 7.89 14.14 4.12
CA CYS A 90 8.72 14.52 5.27
C CYS A 90 8.08 15.67 6.04
N ARG A 91 7.59 16.72 5.36
CA ARG A 91 6.90 17.84 6.01
C ARG A 91 5.66 17.37 6.78
N GLY A 92 4.91 16.44 6.20
CA GLY A 92 3.79 15.76 6.85
C GLY A 92 4.24 15.00 8.09
N ALA A 93 5.28 14.18 8.00
CA ALA A 93 5.83 13.45 9.16
C ALA A 93 6.24 14.40 10.30
N VAL A 94 6.97 15.49 9.99
CA VAL A 94 7.35 16.52 10.97
C VAL A 94 6.11 17.12 11.63
N ARG A 95 5.12 17.52 10.83
CA ARG A 95 3.90 18.17 11.33
C ARG A 95 3.13 17.25 12.28
N MET A 96 2.93 15.97 11.93
CA MET A 96 2.18 15.04 12.77
C MET A 96 2.93 14.69 14.04
N LEU A 97 4.25 14.49 13.98
CA LEU A 97 5.06 14.26 15.17
C LEU A 97 5.05 15.48 16.10
N ALA A 98 5.12 16.69 15.54
CA ALA A 98 5.13 17.94 16.30
C ALA A 98 3.82 18.22 17.05
N GLU A 99 2.71 17.53 16.73
CA GLU A 99 1.47 17.60 17.51
C GLU A 99 1.61 16.95 18.90
N LYS A 100 2.55 16.01 19.05
CA LYS A 100 2.74 15.24 20.28
C LYS A 100 4.10 15.44 20.95
N TYR A 101 5.14 15.74 20.16
CA TYR A 101 6.51 15.77 20.63
C TYR A 101 7.24 17.05 20.19
N PRO A 102 8.21 17.55 20.98
CA PRO A 102 9.09 18.61 20.53
C PRO A 102 10.04 18.06 19.46
N ILE A 103 9.90 18.57 18.23
CA ILE A 103 10.82 18.29 17.13
C ILE A 103 11.72 19.51 16.96
N ASN A 104 12.97 19.38 17.43
CA ASN A 104 13.98 20.45 17.47
C ASN A 104 15.19 20.12 16.60
N VAL A 105 15.46 18.84 16.36
CA VAL A 105 16.55 18.37 15.50
C VAL A 105 15.98 18.08 14.12
N GLY A 106 16.57 18.74 13.11
CA GLY A 106 16.24 18.55 11.70
C GLY A 106 17.04 17.42 11.08
N ILE A 107 16.92 17.27 9.75
CA ILE A 107 17.54 16.16 9.03
C ILE A 107 18.22 16.66 7.76
N ARG A 108 19.48 16.27 7.59
CA ARG A 108 20.12 16.20 6.28
C ARG A 108 20.16 14.75 5.83
N GLY A 109 19.73 14.45 4.61
CA GLY A 109 19.62 13.07 4.20
C GLY A 109 19.37 12.83 2.73
N VAL A 110 19.62 11.60 2.31
CA VAL A 110 19.38 11.10 0.96
C VAL A 110 18.48 9.88 1.01
N ILE A 111 17.35 9.95 0.31
CA ILE A 111 16.36 8.88 0.19
C ILE A 111 16.49 8.14 -1.14
N GLU A 112 16.29 6.82 -1.12
CA GLU A 112 16.34 5.94 -2.29
C GLU A 112 15.19 4.94 -2.24
N GLY A 113 14.36 4.92 -3.28
CA GLY A 113 13.41 3.85 -3.54
C GLY A 113 14.03 2.77 -4.41
N SER A 114 13.89 1.51 -3.97
CA SER A 114 14.42 0.32 -4.65
C SER A 114 13.66 -0.08 -5.93
N PHE A 115 12.46 0.48 -6.16
CA PHE A 115 11.61 0.13 -7.29
C PHE A 115 10.87 1.37 -7.85
N PRO A 116 10.44 1.37 -9.13
CA PRO A 116 9.68 2.48 -9.67
C PRO A 116 8.41 2.81 -8.88
N ILE A 117 8.03 4.09 -8.92
CA ILE A 117 6.91 4.60 -8.15
C ILE A 117 5.60 4.16 -8.80
N GLY A 118 4.88 3.27 -8.10
CA GLY A 118 3.51 2.92 -8.44
C GLY A 118 3.07 1.57 -7.88
N GLY A 119 2.09 1.57 -6.98
CA GLY A 119 1.38 0.37 -6.54
C GLY A 119 1.99 -0.36 -5.33
N LEU A 120 3.13 0.07 -4.80
CA LEU A 120 3.84 -0.63 -3.72
C LEU A 120 3.84 0.09 -2.36
N SER A 121 2.90 1.02 -2.10
CA SER A 121 2.88 1.87 -0.89
C SER A 121 4.03 2.83 -0.73
N SER A 122 4.67 3.22 -1.83
CA SER A 122 5.84 4.09 -1.74
C SER A 122 5.63 5.38 -0.93
N SER A 123 4.40 5.90 -0.82
CA SER A 123 4.11 7.06 0.04
C SER A 123 4.14 6.72 1.54
N ALA A 124 3.46 5.66 1.97
CA ALA A 124 3.46 5.21 3.36
C ALA A 124 4.88 4.84 3.83
N SER A 125 5.66 4.11 3.01
CA SER A 125 7.00 3.71 3.41
C SER A 125 7.95 4.92 3.52
N VAL A 126 7.77 5.92 2.65
CA VAL A 126 8.50 7.19 2.73
C VAL A 126 8.12 7.97 4.00
N ILE A 127 6.83 8.05 4.35
CA ILE A 127 6.39 8.74 5.57
C ILE A 127 6.94 8.02 6.81
N ILE A 128 6.83 6.70 6.87
CA ILE A 128 7.31 5.89 8.00
C ILE A 128 8.83 5.99 8.15
N VAL A 129 9.60 5.94 7.06
CA VAL A 129 11.06 6.05 7.15
C VAL A 129 11.48 7.42 7.70
N PHE A 130 10.82 8.50 7.29
CA PHE A 130 11.07 9.84 7.82
C PHE A 130 10.63 9.96 9.28
N MET A 131 9.48 9.40 9.63
CA MET A 131 8.94 9.45 10.98
C MET A 131 9.85 8.73 11.97
N LYS A 132 10.35 7.54 11.62
CA LYS A 132 11.33 6.81 12.44
C LYS A 132 12.66 7.56 12.57
N ALA A 133 13.16 8.14 11.47
CA ALA A 133 14.39 8.93 11.49
C ALA A 133 14.26 10.16 12.40
N LEU A 134 13.16 10.91 12.25
CA LEU A 134 12.85 12.08 13.07
C LEU A 134 12.69 11.73 14.55
N ALA A 135 11.95 10.65 14.84
CA ALA A 135 11.72 10.21 16.21
C ALA A 135 13.04 9.80 16.87
N GLY A 136 13.87 9.01 16.19
CA GLY A 136 15.17 8.59 16.70
C GLY A 136 16.12 9.77 16.97
N LEU A 137 16.18 10.76 16.08
CA LEU A 137 17.04 11.95 16.26
C LEU A 137 16.56 12.93 17.34
N ASN A 138 15.29 12.84 17.74
CA ASN A 138 14.69 13.70 18.77
C ASN A 138 14.40 12.90 20.06
N ASP A 139 15.02 11.73 20.25
CA ASP A 139 14.86 10.86 21.42
C ASP A 139 13.38 10.49 21.73
N VAL A 140 12.55 10.38 20.69
CA VAL A 140 11.14 9.99 20.78
C VAL A 140 11.01 8.49 20.53
N THR A 141 10.40 7.78 21.48
CA THR A 141 10.01 6.38 21.31
C THR A 141 8.55 6.29 20.86
N LEU A 142 8.31 5.74 19.67
CA LEU A 142 6.98 5.51 19.13
C LEU A 142 6.61 4.03 19.26
N GLY A 143 5.40 3.74 19.70
CA GLY A 143 4.81 2.41 19.55
C GLY A 143 4.30 2.17 18.12
N ASP A 144 4.16 0.91 17.71
CA ASP A 144 3.75 0.54 16.35
C ASP A 144 2.45 1.23 15.90
N TRP A 145 1.41 1.17 16.74
CA TRP A 145 0.12 1.80 16.44
C TRP A 145 0.18 3.32 16.38
N GLU A 146 1.06 3.93 17.17
CA GLU A 146 1.26 5.36 17.11
C GLU A 146 1.96 5.77 15.81
N LEU A 147 2.98 5.02 15.38
CA LEU A 147 3.65 5.20 14.10
C LEU A 147 2.66 5.05 12.93
N ILE A 148 1.82 4.00 12.96
CA ILE A 148 0.78 3.74 11.94
C ILE A 148 -0.19 4.93 11.84
N GLU A 149 -0.76 5.36 12.98
CA GLU A 149 -1.78 6.41 12.97
C GLU A 149 -1.20 7.79 12.64
N LEU A 150 0.02 8.11 13.10
CA LEU A 150 0.69 9.35 12.71
C LEU A 150 1.05 9.35 11.21
N ALA A 151 1.53 8.22 10.67
CA ALA A 151 1.86 8.11 9.25
C ALA A 151 0.62 8.26 8.36
N LYS A 152 -0.47 7.56 8.70
CA LYS A 152 -1.78 7.72 8.04
C LYS A 152 -2.31 9.14 8.16
N ALA A 153 -2.13 9.77 9.33
CA ALA A 153 -2.53 11.16 9.53
C ALA A 153 -1.72 12.13 8.66
N ALA A 154 -0.43 11.89 8.44
CA ALA A 154 0.40 12.71 7.55
C ALA A 154 -0.10 12.63 6.09
N GLU A 155 -0.43 11.42 5.64
CA GLU A 155 -0.95 11.19 4.30
C GLU A 155 -2.32 11.83 4.09
N ASN A 156 -3.24 11.62 5.03
CA ASN A 156 -4.61 12.12 4.94
C ASN A 156 -4.72 13.63 5.16
N ARG A 157 -4.06 14.18 6.19
CA ARG A 157 -4.25 15.58 6.64
C ARG A 157 -3.28 16.56 6.00
N TYR A 158 -2.13 16.10 5.52
CA TYR A 158 -1.11 17.00 4.95
C TYR A 158 -0.87 16.74 3.45
N VAL A 159 -0.53 15.50 3.07
CA VAL A 159 -0.31 15.16 1.65
C VAL A 159 -1.61 15.23 0.84
N GLY A 160 -2.75 14.90 1.47
CA GLY A 160 -4.09 15.07 0.91
C GLY A 160 -4.63 13.84 0.17
N VAL A 161 -4.17 12.64 0.52
CA VAL A 161 -4.66 11.38 -0.03
C VAL A 161 -5.45 10.66 1.05
N SER A 162 -6.77 10.46 0.90
CA SER A 162 -7.64 9.84 1.91
C SER A 162 -7.52 8.31 1.96
N CYS A 163 -6.36 7.80 2.34
CA CYS A 163 -6.11 6.37 2.48
C CYS A 163 -6.69 5.77 3.78
N GLY A 164 -6.90 4.45 3.78
CA GLY A 164 -7.06 3.69 5.01
C GLY A 164 -5.71 3.35 5.64
N LYS A 165 -5.66 2.33 6.50
CA LYS A 165 -4.45 1.96 7.28
C LYS A 165 -3.71 0.74 6.73
N LEU A 166 -4.20 0.13 5.64
CA LEU A 166 -3.64 -1.10 5.10
C LEU A 166 -2.14 -1.01 4.86
N ASP A 167 -1.72 0.05 4.18
CA ASP A 167 -0.33 0.27 3.79
C ASP A 167 0.58 0.35 5.02
N GLN A 168 0.27 1.26 5.94
CA GLN A 168 1.05 1.51 7.14
C GLN A 168 1.07 0.27 8.07
N CYS A 169 -0.07 -0.42 8.22
CA CYS A 169 -0.13 -1.66 9.00
C CYS A 169 0.77 -2.76 8.41
N CYS A 170 0.77 -2.94 7.08
CA CYS A 170 1.64 -3.92 6.45
C CYS A 170 3.13 -3.58 6.64
N GLU A 171 3.49 -2.31 6.51
CA GLU A 171 4.89 -1.88 6.60
C GLU A 171 5.44 -1.89 8.02
N VAL A 172 4.58 -1.78 9.04
CA VAL A 172 4.97 -1.78 10.46
C VAL A 172 4.82 -3.16 11.11
N LEU A 173 3.70 -3.84 10.90
CA LEU A 173 3.34 -5.04 11.66
C LEU A 173 3.80 -6.35 11.02
N SER A 174 4.18 -6.34 9.73
CA SER A 174 4.54 -7.57 9.03
C SER A 174 5.72 -8.29 9.66
N LYS A 175 5.77 -9.59 9.45
CA LYS A 175 6.89 -10.43 9.82
C LYS A 175 7.25 -11.34 8.66
N LYS A 176 8.54 -11.52 8.42
CA LYS A 176 9.03 -12.41 7.38
C LYS A 176 8.41 -13.80 7.51
N ASP A 177 8.02 -14.38 6.37
CA ASP A 177 7.37 -15.69 6.26
C ASP A 177 6.01 -15.80 7.00
N ASN A 178 5.36 -14.68 7.32
CA ASN A 178 4.01 -14.62 7.90
C ASN A 178 3.12 -13.74 7.03
N ILE A 179 1.86 -14.12 6.86
CA ILE A 179 0.83 -13.21 6.33
C ILE A 179 0.23 -12.42 7.50
N LEU A 180 0.09 -11.10 7.32
CA LEU A 180 -0.68 -10.25 8.23
C LEU A 180 -2.16 -10.38 7.87
N PHE A 181 -2.98 -10.85 8.81
CA PHE A 181 -4.44 -10.79 8.73
C PHE A 181 -4.95 -9.76 9.75
N LEU A 182 -5.65 -8.72 9.30
CA LEU A 182 -6.04 -7.59 10.15
C LEU A 182 -7.50 -7.19 9.94
N ASP A 183 -8.22 -6.94 11.03
CA ASP A 183 -9.56 -6.37 11.05
C ASP A 183 -9.47 -4.83 11.19
N CYS A 184 -9.76 -4.11 10.11
CA CYS A 184 -9.64 -2.65 10.10
C CYS A 184 -10.71 -1.96 10.97
N SER A 185 -11.73 -2.65 11.46
CA SER A 185 -12.77 -2.07 12.31
C SER A 185 -12.36 -1.90 13.78
N ASN A 186 -11.44 -2.73 14.26
CA ASN A 186 -11.06 -2.80 15.68
C ASN A 186 -9.55 -2.95 15.93
N ASP A 187 -8.74 -2.95 14.87
CA ASP A 187 -7.27 -3.04 14.94
C ASP A 187 -6.73 -4.38 15.46
N SER A 188 -7.59 -5.40 15.61
CA SER A 188 -7.11 -6.75 15.90
C SER A 188 -6.40 -7.33 14.68
N TYR A 189 -5.28 -8.02 14.93
CA TYR A 189 -4.51 -8.65 13.88
C TYR A 189 -3.85 -9.94 14.35
N GLU A 190 -3.51 -10.78 13.39
CA GLU A 190 -2.76 -12.02 13.56
C GLU A 190 -1.65 -12.09 12.52
N LEU A 191 -0.47 -12.51 12.95
CA LEU A 191 0.61 -12.92 12.06
C LEU A 191 0.56 -14.43 11.89
N ILE A 192 0.08 -14.86 10.72
CA ILE A 192 -0.12 -16.28 10.44
C ILE A 192 1.14 -16.81 9.72
N PRO A 193 1.93 -17.70 10.35
CA PRO A 193 3.13 -18.21 9.74
C PRO A 193 2.82 -19.04 8.50
N LYS A 194 3.75 -19.03 7.54
CA LYS A 194 3.71 -19.95 6.40
C LYS A 194 3.61 -21.39 6.91
N ALA A 195 2.56 -22.09 6.52
CA ALA A 195 2.31 -23.45 6.97
C ALA A 195 3.43 -24.41 6.56
N ALA A 196 3.76 -25.36 7.44
CA ALA A 196 4.72 -26.42 7.13
C ALA A 196 4.23 -27.26 5.94
N GLY A 197 5.07 -27.42 4.92
CA GLY A 197 4.72 -28.16 3.71
C GLY A 197 3.96 -27.37 2.66
N MET A 198 3.66 -26.08 2.89
CA MET A 198 3.18 -25.20 1.83
C MET A 198 4.20 -25.14 0.69
N ALA A 199 3.75 -25.30 -0.55
CA ALA A 199 4.64 -25.31 -1.71
C ALA A 199 5.46 -24.01 -1.82
N GLY A 200 6.65 -24.13 -2.41
CA GLY A 200 7.53 -22.98 -2.64
C GLY A 200 6.94 -21.99 -3.65
N PHE A 201 7.05 -20.71 -3.33
CA PHE A 201 6.67 -19.61 -4.21
C PHE A 201 7.63 -18.44 -4.03
N ASP A 202 7.78 -17.64 -5.07
CA ASP A 202 8.37 -16.30 -5.03
C ASP A 202 7.29 -15.26 -5.25
N ILE A 203 7.54 -14.02 -4.80
CA ILE A 203 6.67 -12.89 -5.08
C ILE A 203 7.26 -12.16 -6.28
N ALA A 204 6.47 -12.02 -7.35
CA ALA A 204 6.83 -11.21 -8.50
C ALA A 204 6.01 -9.92 -8.49
N VAL A 205 6.67 -8.78 -8.70
CA VAL A 205 6.02 -7.48 -8.91
C VAL A 205 6.29 -7.04 -10.34
N PHE A 206 5.23 -6.78 -11.10
CA PHE A 206 5.31 -6.30 -12.48
C PHE A 206 4.87 -4.84 -12.54
N PHE A 207 5.81 -3.94 -12.81
CA PHE A 207 5.52 -2.53 -13.03
C PHE A 207 5.07 -2.29 -14.47
N SER A 208 3.87 -1.74 -14.65
CA SER A 208 3.31 -1.44 -15.98
C SER A 208 4.13 -0.43 -16.78
N GLY A 209 4.96 0.41 -16.14
CA GLY A 209 5.59 1.56 -16.80
C GLY A 209 4.75 2.84 -16.71
N LEU A 210 3.60 2.80 -16.03
CA LEU A 210 2.76 3.97 -15.78
C LEU A 210 3.06 4.61 -14.42
N GLU A 211 3.74 5.76 -14.45
CA GLU A 211 4.16 6.51 -13.26
C GLU A 211 3.15 7.60 -12.83
N ARG A 212 2.38 8.16 -13.76
CA ARG A 212 1.53 9.34 -13.54
C ARG A 212 0.06 9.12 -13.90
N SER A 213 -0.84 9.52 -13.00
CA SER A 213 -2.11 10.22 -13.29
C SER A 213 -2.87 10.56 -11.98
N LEU A 214 -3.83 11.50 -12.07
CA LEU A 214 -4.69 12.12 -11.05
C LEU A 214 -5.57 11.11 -10.27
N ALA A 215 -4.94 10.19 -9.53
CA ALA A 215 -5.63 9.09 -8.84
C ALA A 215 -6.54 9.53 -7.68
N GLY A 216 -6.30 10.72 -7.10
CA GLY A 216 -7.04 11.19 -5.93
C GLY A 216 -8.54 11.30 -6.14
N SER A 217 -9.00 11.79 -7.31
CA SER A 217 -10.43 11.99 -7.56
C SER A 217 -11.20 10.68 -7.76
N ALA A 218 -10.63 9.73 -8.50
CA ALA A 218 -11.25 8.42 -8.73
C ALA A 218 -11.30 7.58 -7.46
N TYR A 219 -10.22 7.58 -6.66
CA TYR A 219 -10.17 6.88 -5.39
C TYR A 219 -11.20 7.45 -4.40
N ASN A 220 -11.23 8.78 -4.24
CA ASN A 220 -12.17 9.43 -3.31
C ASN A 220 -13.63 9.21 -3.73
N LEU A 221 -13.91 9.18 -5.04
CA LEU A 221 -15.25 8.86 -5.53
C LEU A 221 -15.70 7.46 -5.07
N ARG A 222 -14.81 6.46 -5.11
CA ARG A 222 -15.14 5.09 -4.67
C ARG A 222 -15.46 5.04 -3.17
N LEU A 223 -14.72 5.78 -2.36
CA LEU A 223 -14.99 5.91 -0.93
C LEU A 223 -16.40 6.48 -0.69
N ASP A 224 -16.78 7.51 -1.42
CA ASP A 224 -18.09 8.15 -1.29
C ASP A 224 -19.24 7.23 -1.79
N GLU A 225 -19.01 6.48 -2.87
CA GLU A 225 -19.96 5.47 -3.37
C GLU A 225 -20.21 4.37 -2.32
N CYS A 226 -19.15 3.88 -1.64
CA CYS A 226 -19.30 2.90 -0.56
C CYS A 226 -20.07 3.46 0.64
N ARG A 227 -19.79 4.70 1.05
CA ARG A 227 -20.51 5.38 2.15
C ARG A 227 -21.99 5.55 1.83
N ALA A 228 -22.31 5.98 0.62
CA ALA A 228 -23.68 6.15 0.16
C ALA A 228 -24.44 4.80 0.12
N ALA A 229 -23.78 3.74 -0.33
CA ALA A 229 -24.33 2.38 -0.30
C ALA A 229 -24.64 1.94 1.14
N ALA A 230 -23.67 2.07 2.04
CA ALA A 230 -23.83 1.68 3.45
C ALA A 230 -24.96 2.45 4.14
N TYR A 231 -24.99 3.78 3.97
CA TYR A 231 -26.02 4.64 4.53
C TYR A 231 -27.43 4.28 4.06
N SER A 232 -27.57 3.91 2.78
CA SER A 232 -28.85 3.48 2.20
C SER A 232 -29.28 2.12 2.71
N LEU A 233 -28.36 1.15 2.83
CA LEU A 233 -28.65 -0.19 3.34
C LEU A 233 -29.12 -0.16 4.79
N LEU A 234 -28.47 0.64 5.65
CA LEU A 234 -28.88 0.83 7.04
C LEU A 234 -30.29 1.43 7.14
N GLU A 235 -30.58 2.43 6.30
CA GLU A 235 -31.93 3.04 6.24
C GLU A 235 -32.99 2.03 5.82
N PHE A 236 -32.72 1.25 4.78
CA PHE A 236 -33.66 0.25 4.28
C PHE A 236 -33.93 -0.84 5.31
N ALA A 237 -32.94 -1.17 6.14
CA ALA A 237 -33.06 -2.14 7.23
C ALA A 237 -33.65 -1.56 8.53
N GLY A 238 -33.88 -0.24 8.60
CA GLY A 238 -34.34 0.42 9.83
C GLY A 238 -33.31 0.37 10.97
N ILE A 239 -32.01 0.28 10.62
CA ILE A 239 -30.90 0.26 11.57
C ILE A 239 -30.39 1.69 11.78
N GLU A 240 -30.05 2.04 13.02
CA GLU A 240 -29.49 3.35 13.35
C GLU A 240 -28.22 3.62 12.53
N ARG A 241 -28.18 4.79 11.89
CA ARG A 241 -27.07 5.23 11.03
C ARG A 241 -26.36 6.42 11.67
N LYS A 242 -25.03 6.43 11.53
CA LYS A 242 -24.20 7.59 11.89
C LYS A 242 -24.28 8.65 10.78
N SER A 243 -23.46 9.70 10.89
CA SER A 243 -23.24 10.60 9.76
C SER A 243 -22.69 9.82 8.55
N ILE A 244 -22.93 10.33 7.33
CA ILE A 244 -22.42 9.67 6.10
C ILE A 244 -20.89 9.52 6.11
N ALA A 245 -20.18 10.46 6.73
CA ALA A 245 -18.72 10.44 6.83
C ALA A 245 -18.20 9.30 7.72
N GLU A 246 -18.98 8.91 8.73
CA GLU A 246 -18.66 7.87 9.72
C GLU A 246 -19.31 6.52 9.42
N THR A 247 -20.15 6.45 8.39
CA THR A 247 -20.83 5.22 7.98
C THR A 247 -19.91 4.43 7.06
N THR A 248 -19.76 3.12 7.32
CA THR A 248 -18.96 2.23 6.50
C THR A 248 -19.73 0.97 6.15
N LEU A 249 -19.34 0.28 5.08
CA LEU A 249 -19.98 -0.98 4.71
C LEU A 249 -19.82 -2.07 5.77
N ARG A 250 -18.76 -2.06 6.58
CA ARG A 250 -18.60 -2.98 7.73
C ARG A 250 -19.71 -2.83 8.78
N SER A 251 -20.32 -1.65 8.90
CA SER A 251 -21.43 -1.42 9.83
C SER A 251 -22.76 -2.02 9.36
N VAL A 252 -22.83 -2.46 8.10
CA VAL A 252 -24.02 -3.06 7.51
C VAL A 252 -24.01 -4.58 7.73
N PRO A 253 -25.02 -5.15 8.40
CA PRO A 253 -25.17 -6.59 8.50
C PRO A 253 -25.29 -7.26 7.11
N ARG A 254 -24.70 -8.44 6.96
CA ARG A 254 -24.70 -9.17 5.68
C ARG A 254 -26.13 -9.46 5.16
N ASP A 255 -27.05 -9.81 6.05
CA ASP A 255 -28.45 -10.06 5.75
C ASP A 255 -29.19 -8.80 5.26
N ALA A 256 -28.85 -7.63 5.81
CA ALA A 256 -29.36 -6.35 5.32
C ALA A 256 -28.88 -6.07 3.89
N PHE A 257 -27.61 -6.35 3.57
CA PHE A 257 -27.11 -6.27 2.20
C PHE A 257 -27.86 -7.23 1.28
N ASP A 258 -27.90 -8.52 1.60
CA ASP A 258 -28.55 -9.54 0.76
C ASP A 258 -30.04 -9.23 0.51
N THR A 259 -30.73 -8.66 1.50
CA THR A 259 -32.15 -8.31 1.39
C THR A 259 -32.38 -7.06 0.53
N PHE A 260 -31.53 -6.04 0.67
CA PHE A 260 -31.80 -4.71 0.13
C PHE A 260 -30.87 -4.27 -1.01
N GLU A 261 -29.89 -5.09 -1.42
CA GLU A 261 -28.98 -4.79 -2.54
C GLU A 261 -29.74 -4.35 -3.80
N SER A 262 -30.82 -5.04 -4.14
CA SER A 262 -31.65 -4.74 -5.33
C SER A 262 -32.33 -3.35 -5.31
N ARG A 263 -32.37 -2.70 -4.14
CA ARG A 263 -32.91 -1.34 -3.98
C ARG A 263 -31.85 -0.25 -4.16
N LEU A 264 -30.57 -0.61 -4.15
CA LEU A 264 -29.49 0.35 -4.38
C LEU A 264 -29.42 0.75 -5.86
N PRO A 265 -29.00 1.99 -6.17
CA PRO A 265 -28.47 2.30 -7.48
C PRO A 265 -27.38 1.31 -7.87
N GLU A 266 -27.39 0.85 -9.12
CA GLU A 266 -26.56 -0.23 -9.61
C GLU A 266 -25.05 -0.03 -9.34
N VAL A 267 -24.54 1.20 -9.44
CA VAL A 267 -23.15 1.52 -9.07
C VAL A 267 -22.86 1.24 -7.59
N PHE A 268 -23.76 1.65 -6.69
CA PHE A 268 -23.62 1.45 -5.25
C PHE A 268 -23.75 -0.04 -4.88
N ALA A 269 -24.66 -0.76 -5.55
CA ALA A 269 -24.79 -2.21 -5.41
C ALA A 269 -23.48 -2.92 -5.75
N ARG A 270 -22.82 -2.55 -6.87
CA ARG A 270 -21.51 -3.12 -7.23
C ARG A 270 -20.43 -2.84 -6.19
N ARG A 271 -20.34 -1.62 -5.65
CA ARG A 271 -19.35 -1.31 -4.59
C ARG A 271 -19.60 -2.09 -3.30
N ALA A 272 -20.86 -2.18 -2.87
CA ALA A 272 -21.23 -3.00 -1.72
C ALA A 272 -20.90 -4.48 -1.95
N ARG A 273 -21.26 -5.03 -3.13
CA ARG A 273 -20.95 -6.41 -3.50
C ARG A 273 -19.45 -6.68 -3.52
N HIS A 274 -18.64 -5.75 -4.03
CA HIS A 274 -17.19 -5.85 -3.95
C HIS A 274 -16.74 -5.99 -2.50
N PHE A 275 -17.17 -5.08 -1.62
CA PHE A 275 -16.80 -5.08 -0.21
C PHE A 275 -17.15 -6.40 0.49
N PHE A 276 -18.42 -6.84 0.45
CA PHE A 276 -18.84 -8.05 1.17
C PHE A 276 -18.11 -9.29 0.66
N ASN A 277 -17.94 -9.43 -0.66
CA ASN A 277 -17.23 -10.56 -1.22
C ASN A 277 -15.73 -10.50 -0.93
N GLU A 278 -15.12 -9.30 -0.90
CA GLU A 278 -13.69 -9.14 -0.62
C GLU A 278 -13.35 -9.34 0.85
N ASP A 279 -14.21 -8.85 1.75
CA ASP A 279 -14.10 -9.07 3.20
C ASP A 279 -14.15 -10.57 3.52
N GLU A 280 -15.08 -11.30 2.90
CA GLU A 280 -15.17 -12.76 3.00
C GLU A 280 -13.93 -13.45 2.39
N ARG A 281 -13.46 -13.01 1.21
CA ARG A 281 -12.25 -13.55 0.58
C ARG A 281 -11.01 -13.38 1.47
N ALA A 282 -10.85 -12.25 2.15
CA ALA A 282 -9.73 -12.03 3.05
C ALA A 282 -9.70 -13.05 4.20
N VAL A 283 -10.86 -13.33 4.81
CA VAL A 283 -11.03 -14.38 5.83
C VAL A 283 -10.72 -15.76 5.26
N LEU A 284 -11.31 -16.13 4.12
CA LEU A 284 -11.07 -17.41 3.46
C LEU A 284 -9.59 -17.59 3.07
N GLY A 285 -8.93 -16.51 2.65
CA GLY A 285 -7.52 -16.50 2.32
C GLY A 285 -6.63 -16.76 3.53
N ALA A 286 -6.94 -16.15 4.68
CA ALA A 286 -6.25 -16.44 5.93
C ALA A 286 -6.37 -17.93 6.31
N GLU A 287 -7.57 -18.51 6.14
CA GLU A 287 -7.78 -19.95 6.38
C GLU A 287 -7.03 -20.85 5.38
N ALA A 288 -7.01 -20.50 4.09
CA ALA A 288 -6.24 -21.23 3.08
C ALA A 288 -4.74 -21.21 3.41
N TRP A 289 -4.23 -20.05 3.82
CA TRP A 289 -2.84 -19.89 4.25
C TRP A 289 -2.51 -20.75 5.47
N ARG A 290 -3.37 -20.77 6.51
CA ARG A 290 -3.21 -21.63 7.70
C ARG A 290 -3.10 -23.11 7.34
N ARG A 291 -3.85 -23.56 6.33
CA ARG A 291 -3.84 -24.95 5.85
C ARG A 291 -2.68 -25.27 4.91
N GLY A 292 -1.89 -24.29 4.47
CA GLY A 292 -0.84 -24.48 3.48
C GLY A 292 -1.34 -24.62 2.05
N ASP A 293 -2.61 -24.28 1.80
CA ASP A 293 -3.27 -24.43 0.51
C ASP A 293 -3.02 -23.19 -0.37
N ILE A 294 -1.83 -23.13 -0.95
CA ILE A 294 -1.39 -22.01 -1.79
C ILE A 294 -2.17 -21.92 -3.11
N GLU A 295 -2.71 -23.05 -3.60
CA GLU A 295 -3.54 -23.08 -4.82
C GLU A 295 -4.88 -22.39 -4.55
N GLU A 296 -5.55 -22.72 -3.44
CA GLU A 296 -6.78 -22.03 -3.05
C GLU A 296 -6.53 -20.55 -2.72
N TYR A 297 -5.45 -20.25 -2.01
CA TYR A 297 -5.07 -18.87 -1.74
C TYR A 297 -4.83 -18.09 -3.04
N GLY A 298 -4.12 -18.68 -4.00
CA GLY A 298 -3.88 -18.12 -5.31
C GLY A 298 -5.14 -17.89 -6.13
N ARG A 299 -6.07 -18.85 -6.14
CA ARG A 299 -7.39 -18.73 -6.75
C ARG A 299 -8.16 -17.54 -6.19
N LEU A 300 -8.18 -17.37 -4.87
CA LEU A 300 -8.84 -16.25 -4.21
C LEU A 300 -8.22 -14.91 -4.62
N ILE A 301 -6.90 -14.83 -4.79
CA ILE A 301 -6.22 -13.60 -5.27
C ILE A 301 -6.72 -13.23 -6.67
N PHE A 302 -6.84 -14.19 -7.59
CA PHE A 302 -7.38 -13.91 -8.92
C PHE A 302 -8.85 -13.46 -8.86
N GLU A 303 -9.66 -14.02 -7.97
CA GLU A 303 -11.04 -13.59 -7.77
C GLU A 303 -11.14 -12.17 -7.19
N SER A 304 -10.25 -11.81 -6.28
CA SER A 304 -10.09 -10.43 -5.79
C SER A 304 -9.76 -9.48 -6.95
N GLY A 305 -8.75 -9.80 -7.76
CA GLY A 305 -8.39 -9.01 -8.93
C GLY A 305 -9.55 -8.84 -9.93
N LYS A 306 -10.33 -9.90 -10.18
CA LYS A 306 -11.53 -9.83 -11.02
C LYS A 306 -12.59 -8.89 -10.41
N SER A 307 -12.81 -9.00 -9.11
CA SER A 307 -13.75 -8.15 -8.36
C SER A 307 -13.34 -6.67 -8.40
N CYS A 308 -12.05 -6.38 -8.29
CA CYS A 308 -11.51 -5.02 -8.48
C CYS A 308 -11.86 -4.44 -9.86
N ILE A 309 -11.76 -5.24 -10.91
CA ILE A 309 -12.03 -4.82 -12.28
C ILE A 309 -13.54 -4.66 -12.54
N GLU A 310 -14.34 -5.65 -12.18
CA GLU A 310 -15.75 -5.74 -12.58
C GLU A 310 -16.71 -5.05 -11.60
N LEU A 311 -16.45 -5.17 -10.29
CA LEU A 311 -17.34 -4.65 -9.24
C LEU A 311 -16.85 -3.35 -8.66
N TYR A 312 -15.54 -3.19 -8.47
CA TYR A 312 -14.98 -1.93 -7.96
C TYR A 312 -14.64 -0.94 -9.07
N GLU A 313 -14.56 -1.40 -10.33
CA GLU A 313 -14.21 -0.57 -11.49
C GLU A 313 -12.93 0.25 -11.24
N CYS A 314 -11.89 -0.44 -10.74
CA CYS A 314 -10.51 0.05 -10.73
C CYS A 314 -9.65 -0.77 -11.73
N GLY A 315 -8.47 -0.27 -12.04
CA GLY A 315 -7.64 -0.79 -13.14
C GLY A 315 -7.57 0.20 -14.30
N CYS A 316 -6.37 0.40 -14.83
CA CYS A 316 -6.18 0.96 -16.17
C CYS A 316 -6.00 -0.19 -17.19
N PRO A 317 -6.13 0.06 -18.50
CA PRO A 317 -6.00 -0.98 -19.53
C PRO A 317 -4.72 -1.81 -19.41
N GLU A 318 -3.62 -1.18 -19.04
CA GLU A 318 -2.30 -1.78 -18.84
C GLU A 318 -2.30 -2.78 -17.68
N LEU A 319 -2.83 -2.38 -16.52
CA LEU A 319 -2.92 -3.26 -15.35
C LEU A 319 -3.89 -4.40 -15.60
N ILE A 320 -5.05 -4.13 -16.19
CA ILE A 320 -6.04 -5.15 -16.56
C ILE A 320 -5.42 -6.18 -17.51
N THR A 321 -4.59 -5.72 -18.47
CA THR A 321 -3.89 -6.62 -19.38
C THR A 321 -2.83 -7.45 -18.67
N LEU A 322 -2.03 -6.86 -17.76
CA LEU A 322 -1.10 -7.62 -16.93
C LEU A 322 -1.83 -8.69 -16.10
N TYR A 323 -2.93 -8.32 -15.44
CA TYR A 323 -3.77 -9.26 -14.70
C TYR A 323 -4.23 -10.44 -15.57
N ARG A 324 -4.77 -10.17 -16.76
CA ARG A 324 -5.19 -11.23 -17.70
C ARG A 324 -4.03 -12.12 -18.14
N ILE A 325 -2.89 -11.52 -18.46
CA ILE A 325 -1.68 -12.27 -18.82
C ILE A 325 -1.26 -13.19 -17.66
N MET A 326 -1.26 -12.69 -16.42
CA MET A 326 -0.92 -13.49 -15.25
C MET A 326 -1.91 -14.64 -15.04
N ALA A 327 -3.22 -14.39 -15.16
CA ALA A 327 -4.25 -15.41 -15.03
C ALA A 327 -4.11 -16.54 -16.07
N ASP A 328 -3.62 -16.22 -17.27
CA ASP A 328 -3.42 -17.18 -18.36
C ASP A 328 -2.01 -17.80 -18.40
N THR A 329 -1.12 -17.47 -17.46
CA THR A 329 0.27 -17.92 -17.46
C THR A 329 0.48 -19.08 -16.47
N PRO A 330 0.77 -20.31 -16.94
CA PRO A 330 1.07 -21.43 -16.06
C PRO A 330 2.25 -21.13 -15.13
N GLY A 331 2.18 -21.63 -13.89
CA GLY A 331 3.19 -21.41 -12.87
C GLY A 331 2.91 -20.22 -11.95
N ILE A 332 1.85 -19.45 -12.20
CA ILE A 332 1.33 -18.44 -11.27
C ILE A 332 0.19 -19.06 -10.44
N TYR A 333 0.31 -19.03 -9.11
CA TYR A 333 -0.76 -19.45 -8.21
C TYR A 333 -1.88 -18.40 -8.15
N GLY A 334 -1.51 -17.13 -8.02
CA GLY A 334 -2.43 -16.01 -7.90
C GLY A 334 -1.79 -14.69 -8.31
N GLY A 335 -2.56 -13.73 -8.81
CA GLY A 335 -2.08 -12.39 -9.11
C GLY A 335 -3.18 -11.34 -9.19
N CYS A 336 -2.88 -10.14 -8.69
CA CYS A 336 -3.81 -9.02 -8.63
C CYS A 336 -3.08 -7.68 -8.77
N PHE A 337 -3.83 -6.57 -8.76
CA PHE A 337 -3.22 -5.24 -8.68
C PHE A 337 -2.58 -5.04 -7.31
N SER A 338 -1.48 -4.31 -7.28
CA SER A 338 -0.88 -3.84 -6.03
C SER A 338 -1.23 -2.36 -5.82
N GLY A 339 -1.77 -2.03 -4.65
CA GLY A 339 -2.24 -0.69 -4.31
C GLY A 339 -3.59 -0.34 -4.95
N ALA A 340 -3.87 0.96 -5.11
CA ALA A 340 -5.19 1.48 -5.50
C ALA A 340 -5.68 1.10 -6.92
N GLY A 341 -4.91 0.37 -7.72
CA GLY A 341 -5.35 -0.12 -9.04
C GLY A 341 -5.45 0.92 -10.16
N PHE A 342 -5.19 2.22 -9.94
CA PHE A 342 -5.31 3.25 -10.98
C PHE A 342 -3.98 3.55 -11.73
N LYS A 343 -2.86 3.00 -11.25
CA LYS A 343 -1.51 3.03 -11.85
C LYS A 343 -0.63 2.01 -11.13
N GLY A 344 0.57 1.77 -11.68
CA GLY A 344 1.62 1.10 -10.92
C GLY A 344 1.83 -0.36 -11.28
N SER A 345 1.72 -1.23 -10.28
CA SER A 345 2.23 -2.60 -10.37
C SER A 345 1.14 -3.64 -10.15
N CYS A 346 1.31 -4.79 -10.77
CA CYS A 346 0.63 -6.01 -10.36
C CYS A 346 1.57 -6.86 -9.49
N MET A 347 1.01 -7.64 -8.59
CA MET A 347 1.75 -8.66 -7.84
C MET A 347 1.30 -10.05 -8.28
N ALA A 348 2.19 -11.03 -8.16
CA ALA A 348 1.91 -12.44 -8.39
C ALA A 348 2.64 -13.32 -7.39
N LEU A 349 2.00 -14.40 -6.98
CA LEU A 349 2.63 -15.53 -6.31
C LEU A 349 2.98 -16.56 -7.36
N VAL A 350 4.27 -16.74 -7.60
CA VAL A 350 4.80 -17.56 -8.69
C VAL A 350 5.46 -18.79 -8.09
N ARG A 351 5.21 -19.95 -8.68
CA ARG A 351 5.89 -21.19 -8.30
C ARG A 351 7.40 -21.00 -8.45
N HIS A 352 8.14 -21.40 -7.41
CA HIS A 352 9.58 -21.11 -7.31
C HIS A 352 10.39 -21.62 -8.51
N ASP A 353 10.06 -22.81 -9.02
CA ASP A 353 10.73 -23.43 -10.17
C ASP A 353 10.34 -22.84 -11.54
N SER A 354 9.35 -21.94 -11.57
CA SER A 354 8.75 -21.40 -12.79
C SER A 354 9.07 -19.92 -13.01
N ILE A 355 9.75 -19.26 -12.06
CA ILE A 355 9.91 -17.80 -12.01
C ILE A 355 10.53 -17.21 -13.28
N ASP A 356 11.59 -17.82 -13.82
CA ASP A 356 12.26 -17.33 -15.03
C ASP A 356 11.35 -17.44 -16.26
N SER A 357 10.66 -18.58 -16.41
CA SER A 357 9.74 -18.81 -17.53
C SER A 357 8.52 -17.89 -17.46
N VAL A 358 8.00 -17.65 -16.27
CA VAL A 358 6.84 -16.79 -16.01
C VAL A 358 7.19 -15.34 -16.30
N THR A 359 8.29 -14.83 -15.75
CA THR A 359 8.69 -13.42 -15.95
C THR A 359 9.00 -13.12 -17.41
N ALA A 360 9.64 -14.05 -18.13
CA ALA A 360 9.85 -13.95 -19.58
C ALA A 360 8.52 -13.90 -20.35
N THR A 361 7.60 -14.82 -20.05
CA THR A 361 6.28 -14.91 -20.72
C THR A 361 5.43 -13.66 -20.47
N VAL A 362 5.39 -13.17 -19.22
CA VAL A 362 4.64 -11.97 -18.85
C VAL A 362 5.21 -10.76 -19.58
N LYS A 363 6.54 -10.59 -19.57
CA LYS A 363 7.21 -9.50 -20.29
C LYS A 363 6.91 -9.52 -21.79
N GLU A 364 7.08 -10.68 -22.44
CA GLU A 364 6.84 -10.82 -23.88
C GLU A 364 5.39 -10.46 -24.25
N LYS A 365 4.42 -11.08 -23.57
CA LYS A 365 2.99 -10.84 -23.83
C LYS A 365 2.60 -9.40 -23.55
N TYR A 366 3.11 -8.80 -22.48
CA TYR A 366 2.78 -7.44 -22.10
C TYR A 366 3.35 -6.43 -23.08
N LEU A 367 4.63 -6.54 -23.45
CA LEU A 367 5.26 -5.64 -24.42
C LEU A 367 4.74 -5.81 -25.84
N LYS A 368 4.21 -7.00 -26.18
CA LYS A 368 3.45 -7.17 -27.42
C LYS A 368 2.16 -6.36 -27.44
N ALA A 369 1.47 -6.25 -26.29
CA ALA A 369 0.26 -5.44 -26.16
C ALA A 369 0.57 -3.94 -26.03
N PHE A 370 1.67 -3.57 -25.36
CA PHE A 370 2.10 -2.19 -25.16
C PHE A 370 3.57 -1.95 -25.54
N PRO A 371 3.93 -1.96 -26.84
CA PRO A 371 5.33 -1.81 -27.26
C PRO A 371 5.98 -0.49 -26.82
N ALA A 372 5.19 0.58 -26.70
CA ALA A 372 5.67 1.89 -26.27
C ALA A 372 6.18 1.92 -24.81
N LEU A 373 5.90 0.88 -24.02
CA LEU A 373 6.31 0.77 -22.61
C LEU A 373 7.58 -0.06 -22.43
N GLU A 374 8.27 -0.48 -23.49
CA GLU A 374 9.48 -1.33 -23.42
C GLU A 374 10.57 -0.79 -22.49
N ASN A 375 10.82 0.52 -22.53
CA ASN A 375 11.83 1.17 -21.69
C ASN A 375 11.35 1.52 -20.27
N LYS A 376 10.08 1.24 -19.95
CA LYS A 376 9.46 1.59 -18.66
C LYS A 376 8.98 0.37 -17.88
N PHE A 377 8.53 -0.67 -18.59
CA PHE A 377 8.16 -1.92 -17.99
C PHE A 377 9.37 -2.52 -17.28
N THR A 378 9.17 -2.91 -16.03
CA THR A 378 10.17 -3.66 -15.28
C THR A 378 9.46 -4.61 -14.34
N TYR A 379 10.21 -5.57 -13.80
CA TYR A 379 9.72 -6.45 -12.77
C TYR A 379 10.79 -6.66 -11.72
N ALA A 380 10.36 -7.08 -10.54
CA ALA A 380 11.23 -7.55 -9.49
C ALA A 380 10.71 -8.88 -8.94
N VAL A 381 11.65 -9.72 -8.52
CA VAL A 381 11.37 -10.92 -7.74
C VAL A 381 11.81 -10.61 -6.32
N CYS A 382 10.88 -10.69 -5.38
CA CYS A 382 11.08 -10.34 -3.99
C CYS A 382 10.63 -11.48 -3.07
N ARG A 383 11.01 -11.35 -1.80
CA ARG A 383 10.63 -12.25 -0.72
C ARG A 383 9.89 -11.47 0.35
N SER A 384 9.13 -12.18 1.19
CA SER A 384 8.55 -11.56 2.37
C SER A 384 9.65 -11.03 3.30
N ALA A 385 9.40 -9.90 3.93
CA ALA A 385 10.29 -9.25 4.88
C ALA A 385 9.58 -8.96 6.20
N ASP A 386 10.37 -8.56 7.20
CA ASP A 386 9.85 -7.97 8.41
C ASP A 386 9.38 -6.53 8.14
N GLY A 387 8.42 -6.06 8.94
CA GLY A 387 8.10 -4.64 9.06
C GLY A 387 9.23 -3.84 9.71
N VAL A 388 9.02 -2.53 9.85
CA VAL A 388 10.06 -1.57 10.24
C VAL A 388 10.66 -1.72 11.62
#